data_AF-A0A7J3KFW0-F1
#
_entry.id   AF-A0A7J3KFW0-F1
#
_cell.length_a   1.000
_cell.length_b   1.000
_cell.length_c   1.000
_cell.angle_alpha   90.00
_cell.angle_beta   90.00
_cell.angle_gamma   90.00
#
_symmetry.space_group_name_H-M   'P 1'
#
loop_
_entity.id
_entity.type
_entity.pdbx_description
1 polymer ?
#
loop_
_entity_poly.entity_id
_entity_poly.type
_entity_poly.pdbx_seq_one_letter_code
_entity_poly.pdbx_strand_id
1 'polypeptide(L)'
;MRKHLVRNKNIEKFLYRIYRESFNEGIRPISRLEGSILMTLTTLICLKGTATLLDAGAGLGFSTAWLILGSALLPNINVTIDVVEYNKNRFEKLVSNIRELLNTTQLKRVRINYIFEDVIEYLKKINYQYDLAFIDIEKHQ
;
A
#
# COMPACT_ATOMS: atom_id res chain seq x y z
N MET A 1 16.64 -4.28 15.64
CA MET A 1 15.25 -3.86 15.34
C MET A 1 15.22 -2.34 15.22
N ARG A 2 14.96 -1.75 14.03
CA ARG A 2 14.91 -0.28 13.87
C ARG A 2 13.68 0.26 14.62
N LYS A 3 13.84 0.59 15.91
CA LYS A 3 12.90 1.43 16.69
C LYS A 3 12.57 2.77 16.00
N HIS A 4 13.30 3.12 14.95
CA HIS A 4 13.21 4.38 14.22
C HIS A 4 12.12 4.44 13.14
N LEU A 5 11.67 3.34 12.53
CA LEU A 5 10.67 3.44 11.44
C LEU A 5 9.28 3.81 11.98
N VAL A 6 8.83 3.13 13.04
CA VAL A 6 7.49 3.35 13.65
C VAL A 6 7.40 4.67 14.44
N ARG A 7 8.54 5.25 14.85
CA ARG A 7 8.61 6.55 15.53
C ARG A 7 9.17 7.67 14.65
N ASN A 8 9.22 7.46 13.33
CA ASN A 8 9.70 8.49 12.43
C ASN A 8 8.61 9.56 12.24
N LYS A 9 8.85 10.76 12.80
CA LYS A 9 7.95 11.92 12.63
C LYS A 9 7.66 12.24 11.16
N ASN A 10 8.58 11.93 10.24
CA ASN A 10 8.35 12.17 8.82
C ASN A 10 7.35 11.19 8.22
N ILE A 11 7.38 9.91 8.63
CA ILE A 11 6.42 8.90 8.18
C ILE A 11 5.03 9.22 8.76
N GLU A 12 4.94 9.63 10.03
CA GLU A 12 3.66 10.01 10.62
C GLU A 12 3.06 11.24 9.93
N LYS A 13 3.88 12.27 9.63
CA LYS A 13 3.45 13.44 8.85
C LYS A 13 2.98 13.06 7.45
N PHE A 14 3.72 12.17 6.78
CA PHE A 14 3.36 11.65 5.46
C PHE A 14 2.02 10.93 5.47
N LEU A 15 1.83 9.98 6.40
CA LEU A 15 0.56 9.25 6.56
C LEU A 15 -0.59 10.22 6.87
N TYR A 16 -0.38 11.18 7.77
CA TYR A 16 -1.41 12.19 8.09
C TYR A 16 -1.76 13.06 6.88
N ARG A 17 -0.76 13.47 6.08
CA ARG A 17 -0.98 14.23 4.84
C ARG A 17 -1.89 13.47 3.88
N ILE A 18 -1.52 12.23 3.53
CA ILE A 18 -2.29 11.43 2.57
C ILE A 18 -3.68 11.09 3.11
N TYR A 19 -3.80 10.80 4.40
CA TYR A 19 -5.09 10.57 5.04
C TYR A 19 -6.02 11.77 4.85
N ARG A 20 -5.54 12.99 5.16
CA ARG A 20 -6.30 14.23 4.98
C ARG A 20 -6.63 14.51 3.52
N GLU A 21 -5.67 14.29 2.63
CA GLU A 21 -5.85 14.49 1.20
C GLU A 21 -6.90 13.54 0.62
N SER A 22 -6.94 12.30 1.11
CA SER A 22 -7.94 11.31 0.69
C SER A 22 -9.37 11.81 0.95
N PHE A 23 -9.64 12.36 2.14
CA PHE A 23 -10.95 12.96 2.44
C PHE A 23 -11.29 14.14 1.51
N ASN A 24 -10.32 14.99 1.21
CA ASN A 24 -10.53 16.14 0.32
C ASN A 24 -10.89 15.70 -1.12
N GLU A 25 -10.44 14.50 -1.54
CA GLU A 25 -10.74 13.87 -2.83
C GLU A 25 -11.99 12.98 -2.81
N GLY A 26 -12.77 13.03 -1.72
CA GLY A 26 -13.97 12.22 -1.54
C GLY A 26 -13.69 10.72 -1.34
N ILE A 27 -12.45 10.34 -1.07
CA ILE A 27 -12.06 8.97 -0.75
C ILE A 27 -12.22 8.78 0.75
N ARG A 28 -12.78 7.65 1.17
CA ARG A 28 -12.83 7.26 2.58
C ARG A 28 -11.65 6.33 2.87
N PRO A 29 -10.48 6.84 3.30
CA PRO A 29 -9.36 5.97 3.63
C PRO A 29 -9.70 5.10 4.83
N ILE A 30 -9.05 3.93 4.92
CA ILE A 30 -9.04 3.15 6.16
C ILE A 30 -8.57 3.99 7.35
N SER A 31 -9.05 3.66 8.54
CA SER A 31 -8.58 4.24 9.79
C SER A 31 -7.13 3.85 10.10
N ARG A 32 -6.49 4.58 11.03
CA ARG A 32 -5.14 4.22 11.52
C ARG A 32 -5.10 2.85 12.19
N LEU A 33 -6.18 2.44 12.86
CA LEU A 33 -6.27 1.14 13.50
C LEU A 33 -6.29 0.02 12.45
N GLU A 34 -7.13 0.15 11.44
CA GLU A 34 -7.18 -0.79 10.30
C GLU A 34 -5.84 -0.84 9.56
N GLY A 35 -5.20 0.32 9.34
CA GLY A 35 -3.85 0.38 8.76
C GLY A 35 -2.80 -0.34 9.62
N SER A 36 -2.90 -0.24 10.95
CA SER A 36 -1.99 -0.95 11.86
C SER A 36 -2.22 -2.47 11.81
N ILE A 37 -3.47 -2.92 11.71
CA ILE A 37 -3.83 -4.33 11.49
C ILE A 37 -3.25 -4.81 10.16
N LEU A 38 -3.44 -4.05 9.08
CA LEU A 38 -2.93 -4.37 7.75
C LEU A 38 -1.40 -4.48 7.74
N MET A 39 -0.71 -3.58 8.43
CA MET A 39 0.75 -3.61 8.63
C MET A 39 1.18 -4.88 9.37
N THR A 40 0.47 -5.28 10.43
CA THR A 40 0.75 -6.52 11.18
C THR A 40 0.55 -7.76 10.32
N LEU A 41 -0.57 -7.87 9.59
CA LEU A 41 -0.84 -9.00 8.70
C LEU A 41 0.24 -9.10 7.61
N THR A 42 0.61 -7.97 7.01
CA THR A 42 1.68 -7.93 6.00
C THR A 42 3.00 -8.43 6.56
N THR A 43 3.36 -8.00 7.77
CA THR A 43 4.59 -8.45 8.44
C THR A 43 4.57 -9.97 8.64
N LEU A 44 3.45 -10.53 9.11
CA LEU A 44 3.32 -11.97 9.36
C LEU A 44 3.42 -12.78 8.06
N ILE A 45 2.78 -12.34 6.99
CA ILE A 45 2.88 -12.99 5.67
C ILE A 45 4.32 -12.94 5.15
N CYS A 46 4.97 -11.79 5.30
CA CYS A 46 6.34 -11.61 4.84
C CYS A 46 7.33 -12.53 5.56
N LEU A 47 7.10 -12.98 6.81
CA LEU A 47 7.99 -13.90 7.53
C LEU A 47 8.30 -15.20 6.76
N LYS A 48 7.49 -15.58 5.77
CA LYS A 48 7.73 -16.73 4.88
C LYS A 48 8.91 -16.54 3.90
N GLY A 49 9.45 -15.32 3.78
CA GLY A 49 10.69 -15.01 3.06
C GLY A 49 10.50 -14.21 1.76
N THR A 50 9.45 -14.48 1.00
CA THR A 50 9.00 -13.67 -0.15
C THR A 50 7.50 -13.49 -0.06
N ALA A 51 6.98 -12.36 -0.54
CA ALA A 51 5.54 -12.14 -0.56
C ALA A 51 5.09 -11.36 -1.81
N THR A 52 3.95 -11.76 -2.35
CA THR A 52 3.23 -11.05 -3.41
C THR A 52 1.93 -10.52 -2.83
N LEU A 53 1.77 -9.20 -2.80
CA LEU A 53 0.66 -8.51 -2.17
C LEU A 53 -0.16 -7.76 -3.23
N LEU A 54 -1.46 -7.62 -2.99
CA LEU A 54 -2.37 -6.80 -3.79
C LEU A 54 -3.03 -5.73 -2.93
N ASP A 55 -3.04 -4.50 -3.44
CA ASP A 55 -3.88 -3.39 -2.96
C ASP A 55 -4.83 -2.97 -4.09
N ALA A 56 -6.09 -3.39 -3.98
CA ALA A 56 -7.11 -3.19 -4.99
C ALA A 56 -8.09 -2.10 -4.56
N GLY A 57 -8.13 -0.98 -5.29
CA GLY A 57 -8.85 0.22 -4.89
C GLY A 57 -7.98 1.13 -4.02
N ALA A 58 -6.75 1.38 -4.44
CA ALA A 58 -5.73 1.95 -3.58
C ALA A 58 -5.89 3.47 -3.32
N GLY A 59 -6.76 4.17 -4.06
CA GLY A 59 -7.04 5.59 -3.88
C GLY A 59 -5.77 6.42 -4.04
N LEU A 60 -5.37 7.15 -2.98
CA LEU A 60 -4.11 7.92 -2.97
C LEU A 60 -2.91 7.16 -2.40
N GLY A 61 -3.08 5.86 -2.10
CA GLY A 61 -2.04 4.98 -1.58
C GLY A 61 -1.95 4.93 -0.05
N PHE A 62 -3.02 5.27 0.68
CA PHE A 62 -2.99 5.25 2.15
C PHE A 62 -2.87 3.81 2.69
N SER A 63 -3.71 2.87 2.21
CA SER A 63 -3.59 1.43 2.50
C SER A 63 -2.24 0.88 2.02
N THR A 64 -1.83 1.25 0.81
CA THR A 64 -0.55 0.84 0.22
C THR A 64 0.63 1.21 1.12
N ALA A 65 0.62 2.41 1.71
CA ALA A 65 1.67 2.85 2.62
C ALA A 65 1.80 1.90 3.83
N TRP A 66 0.69 1.39 4.37
CA TRP A 66 0.71 0.43 5.47
C TRP A 66 1.27 -0.94 5.05
N LEU A 67 0.95 -1.42 3.84
CA LEU A 67 1.56 -2.64 3.28
C LEU A 67 3.09 -2.49 3.15
N ILE A 68 3.54 -1.35 2.62
CA ILE A 68 4.97 -1.03 2.49
C ILE A 68 5.65 -0.98 3.86
N LEU A 69 5.04 -0.32 4.83
CA LEU A 69 5.59 -0.20 6.18
C LEU A 69 5.65 -1.56 6.90
N GLY A 70 4.67 -2.44 6.69
CA GLY A 70 4.70 -3.80 7.24
C GLY A 70 5.85 -4.62 6.64
N SER A 71 5.99 -4.54 5.32
CA SER A 71 7.08 -5.17 4.58
C SER A 71 8.46 -4.67 5.05
N ALA A 72 8.56 -3.37 5.34
CA ALA A 72 9.78 -2.70 5.77
C ALA A 72 10.33 -3.17 7.14
N LEU A 73 9.51 -3.81 7.96
CA LEU A 73 9.93 -4.31 9.27
C LEU A 73 10.87 -5.52 9.16
N LEU A 74 10.90 -6.19 8.00
CA LEU A 74 11.70 -7.38 7.75
C LEU A 74 12.78 -7.11 6.69
N PRO A 75 14.05 -6.88 7.09
CA PRO A 75 15.07 -6.29 6.21
C PRO A 75 15.56 -7.18 5.05
N ASN A 76 15.23 -8.47 5.06
CA ASN A 76 15.80 -9.46 4.14
C ASN A 76 14.81 -10.08 3.16
N ILE A 77 13.65 -9.46 2.97
CA ILE A 77 12.50 -10.07 2.26
C ILE A 77 12.25 -9.30 0.97
N ASN A 78 12.05 -10.04 -0.13
CA ASN A 78 11.64 -9.46 -1.39
C ASN A 78 10.11 -9.45 -1.43
N VAL A 79 9.53 -8.26 -1.51
CA VAL A 79 8.07 -8.08 -1.55
C VAL A 79 7.71 -7.39 -2.85
N THR A 80 6.75 -7.95 -3.55
CA THR A 80 6.11 -7.30 -4.70
C THR A 80 4.70 -6.88 -4.29
N ILE A 81 4.33 -5.64 -4.57
CA ILE A 81 3.00 -5.10 -4.29
C ILE A 81 2.42 -4.61 -5.61
N ASP A 82 1.33 -5.23 -6.02
CA ASP A 82 0.50 -4.75 -7.12
C ASP A 82 -0.52 -3.77 -6.54
N VAL A 83 -0.59 -2.58 -7.13
CA VAL A 83 -1.41 -1.48 -6.62
C VAL A 83 -2.30 -0.99 -7.74
N VAL A 84 -3.61 -1.19 -7.59
CA VAL A 84 -4.61 -0.97 -8.64
C VAL A 84 -5.49 0.22 -8.28
N GLU A 85 -5.57 1.17 -9.21
CA GLU A 85 -6.45 2.34 -9.11
C GLU A 85 -6.91 2.75 -10.52
N TYR A 86 -8.22 2.91 -10.71
CA TYR A 86 -8.82 3.17 -12.02
C TYR A 86 -9.06 4.66 -12.29
N ASN A 87 -9.10 5.48 -11.25
CA ASN A 87 -9.26 6.93 -11.41
C ASN A 87 -7.91 7.57 -11.70
N LYS A 88 -7.79 8.22 -12.85
CA LYS A 88 -6.51 8.78 -13.33
C LYS A 88 -5.86 9.75 -12.36
N ASN A 89 -6.63 10.70 -11.81
CA ASN A 89 -6.09 11.71 -10.90
C ASN A 89 -5.60 11.08 -9.59
N ARG A 90 -6.35 10.10 -9.07
CA ARG A 90 -5.96 9.35 -7.87
C ARG A 90 -4.71 8.51 -8.12
N PHE A 91 -4.66 7.83 -9.28
CA PHE A 91 -3.51 7.03 -9.69
C PHE A 91 -2.21 7.84 -9.79
N GLU A 92 -2.24 9.02 -10.42
CA GLU A 92 -1.06 9.90 -10.52
C GLU A 92 -0.55 10.33 -9.14
N LYS A 93 -1.47 10.71 -8.24
CA LYS A 93 -1.15 11.06 -6.85
C LYS A 93 -0.61 9.87 -6.07
N LEU A 94 -1.21 8.69 -6.23
CA LEU A 94 -0.76 7.45 -5.63
C LEU A 94 0.69 7.15 -6.03
N VAL A 95 1.01 7.20 -7.32
CA VAL A 95 2.38 6.97 -7.81
C VAL A 95 3.36 7.95 -7.17
N SER A 96 2.99 9.24 -7.12
CA SER A 96 3.82 10.29 -6.51
C SER A 96 4.06 10.03 -5.02
N ASN A 97 2.98 9.79 -4.27
CA ASN A 97 2.99 9.53 -2.83
C ASN A 97 3.85 8.30 -2.49
N ILE A 98 3.67 7.19 -3.20
CA ILE A 98 4.41 5.96 -2.90
C ILE A 98 5.89 6.11 -3.24
N ARG A 99 6.24 6.83 -4.32
CA ARG A 99 7.65 7.17 -4.61
C ARG A 99 8.28 8.01 -3.51
N GLU A 100 7.57 9.02 -2.99
CA GLU A 100 8.03 9.81 -1.84
C GLU A 100 8.31 8.93 -0.61
N LEU A 101 7.39 8.01 -0.29
CA LEU A 101 7.55 7.09 0.84
C LEU A 101 8.77 6.18 0.66
N LEU A 102 8.92 5.55 -0.51
CA LEU A 102 10.04 4.66 -0.81
C LEU A 102 11.38 5.37 -0.72
N ASN A 103 11.46 6.61 -1.23
CA ASN A 103 12.66 7.45 -1.13
C ASN A 103 12.99 7.79 0.33
N THR A 104 11.98 8.13 1.13
CA THR A 104 12.14 8.50 2.55
C THR A 104 12.56 7.30 3.41
N THR A 105 12.09 6.11 3.07
CA THR A 105 12.32 4.89 3.86
C THR A 105 13.53 4.07 3.39
N GLN A 106 14.08 4.37 2.20
CA GLN A 106 15.19 3.68 1.55
C GLN A 106 14.95 2.16 1.39
N LEU A 107 13.70 1.77 1.10
CA LEU A 107 13.30 0.38 0.97
C LEU A 107 13.66 -0.18 -0.41
N LYS A 108 14.86 -0.75 -0.52
CA LYS A 108 15.37 -1.30 -1.79
C LYS A 108 14.74 -2.64 -2.21
N ARG A 109 14.01 -3.32 -1.32
CA ARG A 109 13.49 -4.68 -1.54
C ARG A 109 11.96 -4.77 -1.67
N VAL A 110 11.28 -3.63 -1.65
CA VAL A 110 9.85 -3.54 -1.94
C VAL A 110 9.71 -3.06 -3.38
N ARG A 111 9.19 -3.92 -4.25
CA ARG A 111 8.86 -3.58 -5.63
C ARG A 111 7.38 -3.22 -5.70
N ILE A 112 7.07 -2.08 -6.28
CA ILE A 112 5.69 -1.65 -6.53
C ILE A 112 5.40 -1.74 -8.01
N ASN A 113 4.35 -2.44 -8.38
CA ASN A 113 3.78 -2.42 -9.71
C ASN A 113 2.51 -1.57 -9.68
N TYR A 114 2.57 -0.42 -10.35
CA TYR A 114 1.43 0.49 -10.44
C TYR A 114 0.57 0.10 -11.62
N ILE A 115 -0.70 -0.19 -11.38
CA ILE A 115 -1.65 -0.68 -12.38
C ILE A 115 -2.78 0.34 -12.49
N PHE A 116 -2.85 1.01 -13.64
CA PHE A 116 -3.93 1.93 -13.96
C PHE A 116 -5.05 1.18 -14.67
N GLU A 117 -5.95 0.58 -13.91
CA GLU A 117 -7.00 -0.28 -14.42
C GLU A 117 -8.18 -0.38 -13.45
N ASP A 118 -9.35 -0.75 -13.95
CA ASP A 118 -10.44 -1.25 -13.12
C ASP A 118 -10.03 -2.55 -12.40
N VAL A 119 -10.38 -2.66 -11.12
CA VAL A 119 -9.98 -3.81 -10.29
C VAL A 119 -10.61 -5.10 -10.81
N ILE A 120 -11.87 -5.09 -11.23
CA ILE A 120 -12.56 -6.29 -11.71
C ILE A 120 -11.93 -6.77 -13.02
N GLU A 121 -11.61 -5.84 -13.93
CA GLU A 121 -10.91 -6.17 -15.17
C GLU A 121 -9.49 -6.69 -14.93
N TYR A 122 -8.77 -6.10 -13.97
CA TYR A 122 -7.47 -6.60 -13.55
C TYR A 122 -7.55 -8.04 -13.00
N LEU A 123 -8.50 -8.28 -12.08
CA LEU A 123 -8.70 -9.60 -11.45
C LEU A 123 -9.11 -10.69 -12.45
N LYS A 124 -9.73 -10.36 -13.58
CA LYS A 124 -10.02 -11.33 -14.66
C LYS A 124 -8.76 -11.77 -15.42
N LYS A 125 -7.70 -10.96 -15.40
CA LYS A 125 -6.46 -11.18 -16.18
C LYS A 125 -5.35 -11.86 -15.39
N ILE A 126 -5.36 -11.74 -14.06
CA ILE A 126 -4.33 -12.35 -13.23
C ILE A 126 -4.37 -13.88 -13.36
N ASN A 127 -3.18 -14.48 -13.46
CA ASN A 127 -2.99 -15.93 -13.56
C ASN A 127 -2.05 -16.48 -12.47
N TYR A 128 -1.89 -15.73 -11.38
CA TYR A 128 -1.07 -16.08 -10.23
C TYR A 128 -1.83 -15.78 -8.93
N GLN A 129 -1.30 -16.30 -7.82
CA GLN A 129 -1.88 -16.14 -6.49
C GLN A 129 -1.15 -15.06 -5.69
N TYR A 130 -1.91 -14.30 -4.90
CA TYR A 130 -1.38 -13.38 -3.91
C TYR A 130 -1.31 -14.05 -2.54
N ASP A 131 -0.27 -13.73 -1.78
CA ASP A 131 -0.14 -14.15 -0.38
C ASP A 131 -1.08 -13.34 0.55
N LEU A 132 -1.39 -12.10 0.13
CA LEU A 132 -2.33 -11.21 0.80
C LEU A 132 -2.94 -10.28 -0.25
N ALA A 133 -4.27 -10.16 -0.24
CA ALA A 133 -4.98 -9.16 -1.01
C ALA A 133 -5.81 -8.28 -0.06
N PHE A 134 -5.62 -6.97 -0.16
CA PHE A 134 -6.50 -5.98 0.44
C PHE A 134 -7.40 -5.42 -0.67
N ILE A 135 -8.71 -5.54 -0.50
CA ILE A 135 -9.70 -5.14 -1.50
C ILE A 135 -10.62 -4.11 -0.86
N ASP A 136 -10.50 -2.87 -1.31
CA ASP A 136 -11.33 -1.73 -0.89
C ASP A 136 -11.86 -1.01 -2.13
N ILE A 137 -12.75 -1.70 -2.83
CA ILE A 137 -13.44 -1.18 -4.01
C ILE A 137 -14.87 -0.80 -3.67
N GLU A 138 -15.44 0.14 -4.43
CA GLU A 138 -16.86 0.48 -4.32
C GLU A 138 -17.72 -0.76 -4.58
N LYS A 139 -18.60 -1.08 -3.63
CA LYS A 139 -19.40 -2.32 -3.64
C LYS A 139 -20.69 -2.24 -4.48
N HIS A 140 -20.91 -1.12 -5.16
CA HIS A 140 -22.13 -0.83 -5.89
C HIS A 140 -21.81 -0.33 -7.30
N GLN A 141 -21.36 -1.27 -8.15
CA GLN A 141 -21.57 -1.22 -9.59
C GLN A 141 -22.57 -2.31 -9.95
#